data_AF-A0A944X8D4-F1
#
_entry.id   AF-A0A944X8D4-F1
#
_cell.length_a   1.000
_cell.length_b   1.000
_cell.length_c   1.000
_cell.angle_alpha   90.00
_cell.angle_beta   90.00
_cell.angle_gamma   90.00
#
_symmetry.space_group_name_H-M   'P 1'
#
loop_
_entity.id
_entity.type
_entity.pdbx_description
1 polymer ?
#
loop_
_entity_poly.entity_id
_entity_poly.type
_entity_poly.pdbx_seq_one_letter_code
_entity_poly.pdbx_strand_id
1 'polypeptide(L)'
;MKTLPLYVGIVLVVAAIAGALATALHTPASDPEPAALAPPPPVEGREEEEEGPSTEEVAKQDEDDSRRILYEQVGQTPEDITEEWLEQLCQYVRSEEDLEQYWDETLEVGRRYAPVYEEANRNEAEVFSGLAQVYIFEAREFIHTQVPDADMLKNKVPKLLALAVYRAWVASLDDEMSTRRGAKKTVAQMLLSVGEPVESDEAIAAAHKEAIIPDETKSSFLIEALQALDLQVELAEEGGQDPRQFMEQRIRLHEVALVEGYAFIKKKSREARERYSQSALSSAGATLAIGRWQATLNSRLLSLGKIYIDAALAETTYRGRQQEYADLGFDALAMVFQRSKTGAAITVLREANKIQRYNLWQMGRAAWRQAQLAVKSGEIEEAKDQYFTAKQRYLQTLSRLERSKQPVVLEEYKRLQTEITTWTRATVEAAEG
;
A
#
# COMPACT_ATOMS: atom_id res chain seq x y z
N MET A 1 -3.51 -3.52 39.33
CA MET A 1 -2.19 -2.86 39.26
C MET A 1 -1.68 -2.98 37.81
N LYS A 2 -1.91 -1.96 36.97
CA LYS A 2 -1.67 -1.99 35.51
C LYS A 2 -1.06 -0.68 35.01
N THR A 3 0.07 -0.26 35.57
CA THR A 3 0.81 0.92 35.08
C THR A 3 2.33 0.76 35.09
N LEU A 4 2.87 -0.32 35.67
CA LEU A 4 4.32 -0.54 35.75
C LEU A 4 5.04 -0.68 34.39
N PRO A 5 4.53 -1.40 33.38
CA PRO A 5 5.28 -1.58 32.13
C PRO A 5 5.36 -0.29 31.28
N LEU A 6 4.39 0.62 31.42
CA LEU A 6 4.40 1.90 30.71
C LEU A 6 5.46 2.85 31.28
N TYR A 7 5.65 2.89 32.60
CA TYR A 7 6.66 3.74 33.24
C TYR A 7 8.08 3.23 33.00
N VAL A 8 8.30 1.91 32.97
CA VAL A 8 9.63 1.34 32.65
C VAL A 8 10.01 1.63 31.19
N GLY A 9 9.06 1.54 30.27
CA GLY A 9 9.28 1.90 28.86
C GLY A 9 9.65 3.37 28.66
N ILE A 10 8.98 4.29 29.37
CA ILE A 10 9.27 5.74 29.28
C ILE A 10 10.65 6.07 29.87
N VAL A 11 11.03 5.44 30.99
CA VAL A 11 12.34 5.67 31.63
C VAL A 11 13.49 5.18 30.74
N LEU A 12 13.32 4.07 30.02
CA LEU A 12 14.34 3.54 29.10
C LEU A 12 14.54 4.44 27.86
N VAL A 13 13.47 5.03 27.34
CA VAL A 13 13.55 5.98 26.21
C VAL A 13 14.24 7.29 26.64
N VAL A 14 13.95 7.80 27.84
CA VAL A 14 14.62 9.01 28.36
C VAL A 14 16.11 8.75 28.64
N ALA A 15 16.47 7.56 29.15
CA ALA A 15 17.87 7.18 29.38
C ALA A 15 18.65 7.03 28.06
N ALA A 16 18.03 6.51 26.99
CA ALA A 16 18.64 6.40 25.66
C ALA A 16 18.90 7.78 25.03
N ILE A 17 17.98 8.73 25.20
CA ILE A 17 18.13 10.11 24.70
C ILE A 17 19.22 10.86 25.49
N ALA A 18 19.28 10.67 26.81
CA ALA A 18 20.33 11.26 27.64
C ALA A 18 21.73 10.67 27.34
N GLY A 19 21.81 9.36 27.06
CA GLY A 19 23.05 8.69 26.66
C GLY A 19 23.59 9.19 25.32
N ALA A 20 22.72 9.37 24.32
CA ALA A 20 23.08 9.89 23.01
C ALA A 20 23.58 11.36 23.05
N LEU A 21 23.01 12.18 23.94
CA LEU A 21 23.45 13.56 24.18
C LEU A 21 24.80 13.64 24.91
N ALA A 22 25.06 12.73 25.86
CA ALA A 22 26.34 12.68 26.59
C ALA A 22 27.53 12.25 25.71
N THR A 23 27.28 11.40 24.69
CA THR A 23 28.29 10.99 23.71
C THR A 23 28.57 12.06 22.65
N ALA A 24 27.62 12.95 22.37
CA ALA A 24 27.80 14.06 21.42
C ALA A 24 28.60 15.25 22.01
N LEU A 25 28.76 15.31 23.34
CA LEU A 25 29.43 16.42 24.05
C LEU A 25 30.87 16.10 24.50
N HIS A 26 31.42 14.93 24.18
CA HIS A 26 32.84 14.64 24.44
C HIS A 26 33.72 15.09 23.27
N THR A 27 34.23 16.32 23.35
CA THR A 27 35.38 16.77 22.56
C THR A 27 36.68 16.19 23.13
N PRO A 28 37.53 15.53 22.32
CA PRO A 28 38.86 15.15 22.79
C PRO A 28 39.76 16.40 22.93
N ALA A 29 40.67 16.32 23.90
CA ALA A 29 41.53 17.40 24.38
C ALA A 29 42.42 18.05 23.30
N SER A 30 42.55 19.37 23.40
CA SER A 30 43.44 20.23 22.61
C SER A 30 44.87 20.21 23.17
N ASP A 31 45.86 20.00 22.31
CA ASP A 31 47.28 20.34 22.55
C ASP A 31 47.58 21.77 22.03
N PRO A 32 48.68 22.44 22.46
CA PRO A 32 48.67 23.85 22.86
C PRO A 32 48.88 24.90 21.75
N GLU A 33 48.37 26.10 22.05
CA GLU A 33 48.44 27.38 21.31
C GLU A 33 49.82 27.77 20.74
N PRO A 34 49.89 28.31 19.52
CA PRO A 34 50.88 29.30 19.15
C PRO A 34 50.42 30.73 19.48
N ALA A 35 51.38 31.51 19.98
CA ALA A 35 51.26 32.84 20.58
C ALA A 35 50.48 33.89 19.76
N ALA A 36 49.72 34.71 20.49
CA ALA A 36 49.00 35.87 20.01
C ALA A 36 49.91 36.92 19.34
N LEU A 37 49.61 37.26 18.08
CA LEU A 37 50.09 38.48 17.43
C LEU A 37 49.00 39.55 17.52
N ALA A 38 49.40 40.74 17.96
CA ALA A 38 48.54 41.89 18.22
C ALA A 38 47.76 42.34 16.96
N PRO A 39 46.52 42.86 17.11
CA PRO A 39 45.71 43.29 15.97
C PRO A 39 46.24 44.61 15.36
N PRO A 40 46.27 44.75 14.02
CA PRO A 40 46.42 46.05 13.36
C PRO A 40 45.11 46.87 13.43
N PRO A 41 45.19 48.22 13.30
CA PRO A 41 44.09 49.16 13.62
C PRO A 41 42.92 49.10 12.62
N PRO A 42 41.74 49.62 13.00
CA PRO A 42 40.50 49.41 12.25
C PRO A 42 40.50 50.19 10.93
N VAL A 43 40.20 49.50 9.84
CA VAL A 43 39.84 50.12 8.57
C VAL A 43 38.32 50.17 8.52
N GLU A 44 37.77 51.39 8.58
CA GLU A 44 36.37 51.69 8.30
C GLU A 44 36.05 51.31 6.85
N GLY A 45 34.99 50.50 6.69
CA GLY A 45 34.53 50.02 5.40
C GLY A 45 33.67 48.78 5.57
N ARG A 46 32.59 48.89 6.37
CA ARG A 46 31.60 47.83 6.50
C ARG A 46 30.74 47.87 5.24
N GLU A 47 31.09 47.04 4.26
CA GLU A 47 30.05 46.50 3.37
C GLU A 47 29.10 45.74 4.29
N GLU A 48 27.83 46.15 4.32
CA GLU A 48 26.77 45.35 4.90
C GLU A 48 26.70 44.07 4.08
N GLU A 49 27.42 43.03 4.52
CA GLU A 49 27.03 41.66 4.19
C GLU A 49 25.60 41.53 4.69
N GLU A 50 24.63 41.52 3.76
CA GLU A 50 23.28 41.07 4.05
C GLU A 50 23.43 39.69 4.72
N GLU A 51 23.21 39.64 6.04
CA GLU A 51 23.14 38.39 6.78
C GLU A 51 22.06 37.56 6.08
N GLY A 52 22.50 36.57 5.30
CA GLY A 52 21.61 35.62 4.67
C GLY A 52 20.68 34.99 5.71
N PRO A 53 19.50 34.49 5.29
CA PRO A 53 18.51 33.96 6.22
C PRO A 53 19.16 32.95 7.17
N SER A 54 18.82 33.06 8.45
CA SER A 54 19.37 32.19 9.48
C SER A 54 19.03 30.73 9.19
N THR A 55 19.84 29.79 9.70
CA THR A 55 19.63 28.35 9.47
C THR A 55 18.25 27.87 9.91
N GLU A 56 17.67 28.49 10.95
CA GLU A 56 16.33 28.19 11.43
C GLU A 56 15.23 28.72 10.50
N GLU A 57 15.41 29.92 9.92
CA GLU A 57 14.49 30.49 8.94
C GLU A 57 14.47 29.68 7.64
N VAL A 58 15.62 29.23 7.17
CA VAL A 58 15.73 28.33 6.01
C VAL A 58 15.03 26.99 6.29
N ALA A 59 15.23 26.41 7.47
CA ALA A 59 14.58 25.15 7.83
C ALA A 59 13.04 25.27 7.90
N LYS A 60 12.54 26.39 8.42
CA LYS A 60 11.10 26.67 8.46
C LYS A 60 10.51 26.89 7.07
N GLN A 61 11.21 27.64 6.22
CA GLN A 61 10.81 27.84 4.82
C GLN A 61 10.77 26.51 4.05
N ASP A 62 11.77 25.65 4.25
CA ASP A 62 11.78 24.32 3.64
C ASP A 62 10.62 23.44 4.11
N GLU A 63 10.25 23.50 5.39
CA GLU A 63 9.09 22.77 5.87
C GLU A 63 7.78 23.27 5.22
N ASP A 64 7.60 24.60 5.13
CA ASP A 64 6.43 25.21 4.50
C ASP A 64 6.37 24.90 2.99
N ASP A 65 7.51 24.96 2.30
CA ASP A 65 7.61 24.58 0.89
C ASP A 65 7.31 23.09 0.69
N SER A 66 7.86 22.21 1.54
CA SER A 66 7.58 20.77 1.48
C SER A 66 6.09 20.48 1.66
N ARG A 67 5.41 21.16 2.59
CA ARG A 67 3.97 21.02 2.79
C ARG A 67 3.19 21.51 1.57
N ARG A 68 3.54 22.68 1.02
CA ARG A 68 2.89 23.23 -0.18
C ARG A 68 3.02 22.29 -1.37
N ILE A 69 4.23 21.78 -1.63
CA ILE A 69 4.52 20.84 -2.72
C ILE A 69 3.68 19.57 -2.56
N LEU A 70 3.63 19.00 -1.36
CA LEU A 70 2.82 17.81 -1.09
C LEU A 70 1.33 18.06 -1.31
N TYR A 71 0.80 19.20 -0.85
CA TYR A 71 -0.61 19.53 -1.09
C TYR A 71 -0.94 19.73 -2.56
N GLU A 72 -0.04 20.36 -3.32
CA GLU A 72 -0.20 20.51 -4.76
C GLU A 72 -0.21 19.15 -5.48
N GLN A 73 0.69 18.24 -5.10
CA GLN A 73 0.74 16.89 -5.66
C GLN A 73 -0.50 16.07 -5.29
N VAL A 74 -0.94 16.12 -4.02
CA VAL A 74 -2.18 15.44 -3.62
C VAL A 74 -3.39 16.06 -4.32
N GLY A 75 -3.37 17.35 -4.62
CA GLY A 75 -4.39 18.02 -5.41
C GLY A 75 -4.53 17.48 -6.85
N GLN A 76 -3.54 16.76 -7.37
CA GLN A 76 -3.61 16.08 -8.67
C GLN A 76 -4.24 14.69 -8.59
N THR A 77 -4.43 14.15 -7.38
CA THR A 77 -5.08 12.85 -7.16
C THR A 77 -6.60 12.98 -7.32
N PRO A 78 -7.28 12.01 -7.96
CA PRO A 78 -8.74 12.00 -8.04
C PRO A 78 -9.41 12.09 -6.66
N GLU A 79 -10.61 12.66 -6.60
CA GLU A 79 -11.37 12.80 -5.34
C GLU A 79 -11.99 11.46 -4.88
N ASP A 80 -12.31 10.59 -5.83
CA ASP A 80 -12.99 9.31 -5.60
C ASP A 80 -12.15 8.13 -6.09
N ILE A 81 -12.37 6.97 -5.46
CA ILE A 81 -11.80 5.69 -5.92
C ILE A 81 -12.64 5.20 -7.10
N THR A 82 -12.01 5.01 -8.25
CA THR A 82 -12.61 4.38 -9.44
C THR A 82 -11.96 3.03 -9.72
N GLU A 83 -12.57 2.25 -10.61
CA GLU A 83 -12.00 0.98 -11.07
C GLU A 83 -10.70 1.19 -11.82
N GLU A 84 -10.62 2.20 -12.70
CA GLU A 84 -9.38 2.49 -13.43
C GLU A 84 -8.24 2.91 -12.48
N TRP A 85 -8.57 3.61 -11.40
CA TRP A 85 -7.58 3.99 -10.40
C TRP A 85 -7.09 2.78 -9.59
N LEU A 86 -7.99 1.86 -9.22
CA LEU A 86 -7.60 0.62 -8.54
C LEU A 86 -6.73 -0.27 -9.43
N GLU A 87 -7.05 -0.35 -10.73
CA GLU A 87 -6.27 -1.10 -11.72
C GLU A 87 -4.83 -0.57 -11.84
N GLN A 88 -4.65 0.76 -11.75
CA GLN A 88 -3.34 1.40 -11.78
C GLN A 88 -2.57 1.21 -10.46
N LEU A 89 -3.26 1.20 -9.32
CA LEU A 89 -2.63 1.08 -8.00
C LEU A 89 -2.25 -0.37 -7.65
N CYS A 90 -3.06 -1.35 -8.03
CA CYS A 90 -2.88 -2.73 -7.60
C CYS A 90 -1.91 -3.47 -8.52
N GLN A 91 -0.96 -4.20 -7.94
CA GLN A 91 0.01 -4.98 -8.68
C GLN A 91 -0.50 -6.39 -9.02
N TYR A 92 -1.22 -7.02 -8.08
CA TYR A 92 -1.62 -8.43 -8.13
C TYR A 92 -3.13 -8.62 -8.34
N VAL A 93 -3.97 -7.71 -7.84
CA VAL A 93 -5.43 -7.79 -8.00
C VAL A 93 -5.92 -6.52 -8.69
N ARG A 94 -5.90 -6.53 -10.03
CA ARG A 94 -6.21 -5.35 -10.84
C ARG A 94 -7.67 -5.28 -11.27
N SER A 95 -8.32 -6.43 -11.35
CA SER A 95 -9.65 -6.58 -11.90
C SER A 95 -10.56 -7.44 -11.01
N GLU A 96 -11.85 -7.46 -11.34
CA GLU A 96 -12.82 -8.38 -10.74
C GLU A 96 -12.46 -9.85 -11.06
N GLU A 97 -11.89 -10.11 -12.25
CA GLU A 97 -11.42 -11.45 -12.65
C GLU A 97 -10.26 -11.94 -11.76
N ASP A 98 -9.29 -11.08 -11.44
CA ASP A 98 -8.19 -11.44 -10.53
C ASP A 98 -8.71 -11.74 -9.11
N LEU A 99 -9.75 -11.02 -8.69
CA LEU A 99 -10.40 -11.23 -7.40
C LEU A 99 -11.17 -12.56 -7.38
N GLU A 100 -11.90 -12.88 -8.45
CA GLU A 100 -12.56 -14.17 -8.62
C GLU A 100 -11.54 -15.32 -8.59
N GLN A 101 -10.43 -15.18 -9.33
CA GLN A 101 -9.34 -16.16 -9.32
C GLN A 101 -8.77 -16.36 -7.91
N TYR A 102 -8.57 -15.29 -7.14
CA TYR A 102 -8.11 -15.40 -5.75
C TYR A 102 -9.08 -16.22 -4.88
N TRP A 103 -10.39 -16.00 -5.04
CA TRP A 103 -11.40 -16.76 -4.30
C TRP A 103 -11.47 -18.21 -4.76
N ASP A 104 -11.31 -18.50 -6.05
CA ASP A 104 -11.24 -19.86 -6.58
C ASP A 104 -10.03 -20.62 -6.05
N GLU A 105 -8.85 -20.00 -6.05
CA GLU A 105 -7.64 -20.56 -5.43
C GLU A 105 -7.88 -20.86 -3.94
N THR A 106 -8.54 -19.95 -3.22
CA THR A 106 -8.88 -20.13 -1.81
C THR A 106 -9.88 -21.28 -1.60
N LEU A 107 -10.89 -21.40 -2.46
CA LEU A 107 -11.86 -22.50 -2.44
C LEU A 107 -11.18 -23.84 -2.69
N GLU A 108 -10.23 -23.92 -3.63
CA GLU A 108 -9.46 -25.14 -3.87
C GLU A 108 -8.65 -25.56 -2.65
N VAL A 109 -7.98 -24.61 -1.98
CA VAL A 109 -7.23 -24.90 -0.75
C VAL A 109 -8.16 -25.45 0.32
N GLY A 110 -9.31 -24.81 0.55
CA GLY A 110 -10.31 -25.27 1.51
C GLY A 110 -10.86 -26.66 1.18
N ARG A 111 -11.16 -26.92 -0.10
CA ARG A 111 -11.63 -28.21 -0.60
C ARG A 111 -10.60 -29.33 -0.37
N ARG A 112 -9.32 -29.06 -0.65
CA ARG A 112 -8.23 -30.03 -0.44
C ARG A 112 -7.98 -30.29 1.05
N TYR A 113 -8.16 -29.28 1.89
CA TYR A 113 -7.94 -29.40 3.33
C TYR A 113 -9.10 -30.06 4.08
N ALA A 114 -10.34 -29.95 3.59
CA ALA A 114 -11.52 -30.55 4.20
C ALA A 114 -11.34 -32.03 4.64
N PRO A 115 -10.90 -32.98 3.77
CA PRO A 115 -10.74 -34.37 4.18
C PRO A 115 -9.62 -34.57 5.22
N VAL A 116 -8.55 -33.77 5.15
CA VAL A 116 -7.43 -33.82 6.10
C VAL A 116 -7.90 -33.39 7.49
N TYR A 117 -8.66 -32.31 7.56
CA TYR A 117 -9.26 -31.82 8.80
C TYR A 117 -10.25 -32.85 9.38
N GLU A 118 -11.10 -33.44 8.53
CA GLU A 118 -12.06 -34.47 8.94
C GLU A 118 -11.39 -35.75 9.47
N GLU A 119 -10.23 -36.13 8.94
CA GLU A 119 -9.46 -37.27 9.43
C GLU A 119 -8.78 -36.98 10.77
N ALA A 120 -8.21 -35.78 10.92
CA ALA A 120 -7.56 -35.37 12.16
C ALA A 120 -8.55 -35.32 13.35
N ASN A 121 -9.75 -34.75 13.14
CA ASN A 121 -10.72 -34.53 14.21
C ASN A 121 -11.68 -35.72 14.41
N ARG A 122 -11.60 -36.76 13.58
CA ARG A 122 -12.42 -37.99 13.71
C ARG A 122 -12.22 -38.69 15.05
N ASN A 123 -11.04 -38.55 15.64
CA ASN A 123 -10.67 -39.19 16.92
C ASN A 123 -11.08 -38.35 18.15
N GLU A 124 -11.42 -37.07 17.97
CA GLU A 124 -11.73 -36.14 19.07
C GLU A 124 -13.24 -36.06 19.38
N ALA A 125 -14.07 -36.83 18.67
CA ALA A 125 -15.53 -36.83 18.79
C ALA A 125 -16.20 -35.44 18.59
N GLU A 126 -15.47 -34.48 18.02
CA GLU A 126 -16.02 -33.19 17.64
C GLU A 126 -16.91 -33.36 16.40
N VAL A 127 -18.17 -32.93 16.53
CA VAL A 127 -19.11 -32.94 15.41
C VAL A 127 -18.64 -31.90 14.40
N PHE A 128 -18.31 -32.38 13.20
CA PHE A 128 -17.95 -31.55 12.07
C PHE A 128 -19.05 -30.52 11.80
N SER A 129 -18.75 -29.23 12.00
CA SER A 129 -19.74 -28.19 11.83
C SER A 129 -19.88 -27.82 10.35
N GLY A 130 -21.12 -27.81 9.83
CA GLY A 130 -21.41 -27.21 8.53
C GLY A 130 -21.26 -25.69 8.50
N LEU A 131 -21.05 -25.05 9.67
CA LEU A 131 -21.00 -23.59 9.80
C LEU A 131 -19.57 -23.07 9.59
N ALA A 132 -19.41 -22.19 8.60
CA ALA A 132 -18.15 -21.53 8.28
C ALA A 132 -17.53 -20.77 9.49
N GLN A 133 -18.38 -20.23 10.37
CA GLN A 133 -17.95 -19.44 11.53
C GLN A 133 -17.13 -20.24 12.54
N VAL A 134 -17.31 -21.57 12.60
CA VAL A 134 -16.55 -22.42 13.52
C VAL A 134 -15.07 -22.43 13.15
N TYR A 135 -14.75 -22.55 11.86
CA TYR A 135 -13.37 -22.58 11.39
C TYR A 135 -12.69 -21.21 11.49
N ILE A 136 -13.44 -20.12 11.31
CA ILE A 136 -12.96 -18.76 11.57
C ILE A 136 -12.66 -18.60 13.07
N PHE A 137 -13.52 -19.14 13.94
CA PHE A 137 -13.31 -19.10 15.38
C PHE A 137 -12.07 -19.91 15.80
N GLU A 138 -11.88 -21.11 15.27
CA GLU A 138 -10.67 -21.89 15.53
C GLU A 138 -9.40 -21.16 15.04
N ALA A 139 -9.45 -20.53 13.86
CA ALA A 139 -8.34 -19.70 13.38
C ALA A 139 -8.02 -18.55 14.34
N ARG A 140 -9.05 -17.88 14.89
CA ARG A 140 -8.90 -16.82 15.90
C ARG A 140 -8.22 -17.29 17.17
N GLU A 141 -8.43 -18.53 17.60
CA GLU A 141 -7.76 -19.06 18.79
C GLU A 141 -6.24 -19.10 18.60
N PHE A 142 -5.76 -19.36 17.38
CA PHE A 142 -4.33 -19.31 17.05
C PHE A 142 -3.82 -17.88 16.84
N ILE A 143 -4.64 -16.96 16.31
CA ILE A 143 -4.24 -15.57 16.03
C ILE A 143 -4.19 -14.74 17.32
N HIS A 144 -5.15 -14.92 18.22
CA HIS A 144 -5.33 -14.09 19.41
C HIS A 144 -4.87 -14.77 20.71
N THR A 145 -4.11 -15.85 20.61
CA THR A 145 -3.46 -16.46 21.77
C THR A 145 -2.42 -15.53 22.39
N GLN A 146 -2.10 -15.75 23.67
CA GLN A 146 -1.08 -14.97 24.37
C GLN A 146 0.35 -15.26 23.87
N VAL A 147 0.57 -16.48 23.38
CA VAL A 147 1.87 -16.93 22.87
C VAL A 147 1.64 -17.51 21.49
N PRO A 148 1.72 -16.68 20.43
CA PRO A 148 1.43 -17.13 19.08
C PRO A 148 2.53 -18.04 18.54
N ASP A 149 2.11 -19.07 17.82
CA ASP A 149 3.00 -20.06 17.21
C ASP A 149 3.11 -19.78 15.70
N ALA A 150 4.32 -19.44 15.24
CA ALA A 150 4.61 -19.12 13.85
C ALA A 150 4.27 -20.28 12.90
N ASP A 151 4.44 -21.54 13.32
CA ASP A 151 4.12 -22.70 12.46
C ASP A 151 2.62 -22.84 12.28
N MET A 152 1.85 -22.68 13.36
CA MET A 152 0.38 -22.70 13.31
C MET A 152 -0.17 -21.55 12.45
N LEU A 153 0.37 -20.34 12.62
CA LEU A 153 -0.01 -19.18 11.82
C LEU A 153 0.29 -19.39 10.34
N LYS A 154 1.43 -20.01 9.99
CA LYS A 154 1.83 -20.21 8.61
C LYS A 154 1.09 -21.36 7.93
N ASN A 155 0.88 -22.47 8.64
CA ASN A 155 0.44 -23.73 8.04
C ASN A 155 -1.00 -24.12 8.35
N LYS A 156 -1.52 -23.76 9.54
CA LYS A 156 -2.86 -24.16 9.99
C LYS A 156 -3.90 -23.07 9.74
N VAL A 157 -3.61 -21.82 10.13
CA VAL A 157 -4.55 -20.69 10.04
C VAL A 157 -5.04 -20.44 8.60
N PRO A 158 -4.18 -20.34 7.56
CA PRO A 158 -4.65 -20.10 6.19
C PRO A 158 -5.57 -21.22 5.69
N LYS A 159 -5.30 -22.47 6.09
CA LYS A 159 -6.10 -23.63 5.69
C LYS A 159 -7.45 -23.68 6.41
N LEU A 160 -7.51 -23.28 7.69
CA LEU A 160 -8.76 -23.13 8.44
C LEU A 160 -9.64 -22.02 7.85
N LEU A 161 -9.04 -20.88 7.53
CA LEU A 161 -9.74 -19.77 6.89
C LEU A 161 -10.25 -20.16 5.48
N ALA A 162 -9.44 -20.85 4.69
CA ALA A 162 -9.86 -21.39 3.39
C ALA A 162 -10.98 -22.44 3.51
N LEU A 163 -10.92 -23.30 4.54
CA LEU A 163 -11.98 -24.26 4.84
C LEU A 163 -13.29 -23.56 5.22
N ALA A 164 -13.23 -22.44 5.96
CA ALA A 164 -14.41 -21.63 6.25
C ALA A 164 -15.07 -21.12 4.96
N VAL A 165 -14.27 -20.59 4.03
CA VAL A 165 -14.73 -20.10 2.72
C VAL A 165 -15.38 -21.24 1.93
N TYR A 166 -14.72 -22.40 1.86
CA TYR A 166 -15.27 -23.58 1.19
C TYR A 166 -16.59 -24.03 1.81
N ARG A 167 -16.70 -24.08 3.14
CA ARG A 167 -17.94 -24.50 3.81
C ARG A 167 -19.07 -23.50 3.62
N ALA A 168 -18.78 -22.20 3.60
CA ALA A 168 -19.78 -21.19 3.28
C ALA A 168 -20.29 -21.32 1.84
N TRP A 169 -19.40 -21.60 0.89
CA TRP A 169 -19.77 -21.85 -0.50
C TRP A 169 -20.61 -23.12 -0.66
N VAL A 170 -20.23 -24.23 0.00
CA VAL A 170 -21.03 -25.47 0.02
C VAL A 170 -22.42 -25.22 0.61
N ALA A 171 -22.52 -24.43 1.69
CA ALA A 171 -23.81 -24.08 2.27
C ALA A 171 -24.68 -23.24 1.32
N SER A 172 -24.07 -22.33 0.54
CA SER A 172 -24.76 -21.59 -0.53
C SER A 172 -25.23 -22.52 -1.64
N LEU A 173 -24.40 -23.48 -2.04
CA LEU A 173 -24.75 -24.49 -3.05
C LEU A 173 -25.93 -25.35 -2.59
N ASP A 174 -25.92 -25.80 -1.34
CA ASP A 174 -27.01 -26.56 -0.74
C ASP A 174 -28.31 -25.73 -0.68
N ASP A 175 -28.21 -24.43 -0.42
CA ASP A 175 -29.37 -23.52 -0.43
C ASP A 175 -29.97 -23.35 -1.82
N GLU A 176 -29.12 -23.19 -2.85
CA GLU A 176 -29.54 -23.13 -4.25
C GLU A 176 -30.19 -24.44 -4.71
N MET A 177 -29.57 -25.58 -4.37
CA MET A 177 -30.13 -26.90 -4.65
C MET A 177 -31.45 -27.13 -3.92
N SER A 178 -31.57 -26.68 -2.66
CA SER A 178 -32.82 -26.72 -1.88
C SER A 178 -33.92 -25.85 -2.51
N THR A 179 -33.56 -24.67 -3.00
CA THR A 179 -34.48 -23.78 -3.73
C THR A 179 -34.96 -24.46 -5.00
N ARG A 180 -34.07 -25.06 -5.79
CA ARG A 180 -34.44 -25.79 -7.02
C ARG A 180 -35.30 -27.02 -6.75
N ARG A 181 -35.05 -27.74 -5.65
CA ARG A 181 -35.89 -28.83 -5.10
C ARG A 181 -37.29 -28.39 -4.68
N GLY A 182 -37.56 -27.09 -4.61
CA GLY A 182 -38.87 -26.55 -4.27
C GLY A 182 -39.15 -26.40 -2.79
N ALA A 183 -38.19 -26.73 -1.92
CA ALA A 183 -38.36 -26.61 -0.47
C ALA A 183 -38.49 -25.15 0.02
N LYS A 184 -37.99 -24.19 -0.79
CA LYS A 184 -38.03 -22.75 -0.50
C LYS A 184 -38.68 -21.90 -1.60
N LYS A 185 -39.30 -22.52 -2.63
CA LYS A 185 -39.93 -21.78 -3.73
C LYS A 185 -41.20 -21.07 -3.26
N THR A 186 -41.43 -19.85 -3.76
CA THR A 186 -42.76 -19.23 -3.69
C THR A 186 -43.73 -19.94 -4.64
N VAL A 187 -45.04 -19.79 -4.43
CA VAL A 187 -46.08 -20.40 -5.30
C VAL A 187 -45.87 -20.03 -6.78
N ALA A 188 -45.44 -18.80 -7.06
CA ALA A 188 -45.12 -18.34 -8.42
C ALA A 188 -43.92 -19.07 -9.04
N GLN A 189 -42.84 -19.28 -8.26
CA GLN A 189 -41.66 -20.03 -8.71
C GLN A 189 -41.95 -21.52 -8.88
N MET A 190 -42.82 -22.09 -8.05
CA MET A 190 -43.29 -23.47 -8.22
C MET A 190 -44.05 -23.64 -9.54
N LEU A 191 -44.91 -22.69 -9.90
CA LEU A 191 -45.67 -22.72 -11.16
C LEU A 191 -44.79 -22.56 -12.41
N LEU A 192 -43.69 -21.81 -12.31
CA LEU A 192 -42.74 -21.61 -13.42
C LEU A 192 -41.77 -22.77 -13.62
N SER A 193 -41.53 -23.60 -12.60
CA SER A 193 -40.54 -24.70 -12.62
C SER A 193 -41.15 -26.10 -12.81
N VAL A 194 -42.43 -26.17 -13.20
CA VAL A 194 -43.12 -27.44 -13.45
C VAL A 194 -42.51 -28.12 -14.69
N GLY A 195 -41.84 -29.26 -14.48
CA GLY A 195 -41.29 -30.09 -15.55
C GLY A 195 -39.77 -30.08 -15.68
N GLU A 196 -39.05 -29.28 -14.89
CA GLU A 196 -37.58 -29.27 -14.89
C GLU A 196 -37.01 -30.38 -13.97
N PRO A 197 -36.07 -31.21 -14.46
CA PRO A 197 -35.40 -32.21 -13.63
C PRO A 197 -34.44 -31.52 -12.65
N VAL A 198 -34.72 -31.67 -11.35
CA VAL A 198 -33.98 -31.02 -10.26
C VAL A 198 -32.57 -31.60 -10.04
N GLU A 199 -32.36 -32.87 -10.41
CA GLU A 199 -31.10 -33.61 -10.22
C GLU A 199 -30.46 -34.01 -11.55
N SER A 200 -30.58 -33.16 -12.57
CA SER A 200 -29.79 -33.33 -13.80
C SER A 200 -28.37 -32.77 -13.59
N ASP A 201 -27.40 -33.30 -14.34
CA ASP A 201 -26.03 -32.77 -14.35
C ASP A 201 -25.99 -31.29 -14.75
N GLU A 202 -26.92 -30.86 -15.62
CA GLU A 202 -27.10 -29.46 -16.01
C GLU A 202 -27.60 -28.59 -14.85
N ALA A 203 -28.55 -29.08 -14.05
CA ALA A 203 -29.04 -28.38 -12.87
C ALA A 203 -27.95 -28.29 -11.79
N ILE A 204 -27.15 -29.32 -11.59
CA ILE A 204 -26.02 -29.28 -10.65
C ILE A 204 -24.97 -28.28 -11.15
N ALA A 205 -24.59 -28.34 -12.43
CA ALA A 205 -23.63 -27.40 -13.02
C ALA A 205 -24.11 -25.94 -12.95
N ALA A 206 -25.40 -25.69 -13.14
CA ALA A 206 -25.98 -24.36 -12.98
C ALA A 206 -25.99 -23.89 -11.51
N ALA A 207 -26.17 -24.79 -10.54
CA ALA A 207 -26.17 -24.41 -9.11
C ALA A 207 -24.76 -24.06 -8.65
N HIS A 208 -23.75 -24.80 -9.15
CA HIS A 208 -22.35 -24.48 -8.94
C HIS A 208 -21.97 -23.08 -9.46
N LYS A 209 -22.56 -22.65 -10.58
CA LYS A 209 -22.33 -21.30 -11.13
C LYS A 209 -23.00 -20.19 -10.32
N GLU A 210 -24.10 -20.48 -9.64
CA GLU A 210 -24.87 -19.52 -8.85
C GLU A 210 -24.46 -19.47 -7.38
N ALA A 211 -23.77 -20.50 -6.88
CA ALA A 211 -23.28 -20.55 -5.51
C ALA A 211 -22.24 -19.45 -5.25
N ILE A 212 -22.44 -18.68 -4.19
CA ILE A 212 -21.60 -17.54 -3.82
C ILE A 212 -20.96 -17.74 -2.45
N ILE A 213 -19.80 -17.10 -2.24
CA ILE A 213 -19.25 -16.94 -0.89
C ILE A 213 -19.94 -15.72 -0.25
N PRO A 214 -20.62 -15.85 0.90
CA PRO A 214 -21.28 -14.73 1.55
C PRO A 214 -20.32 -13.59 1.94
N ASP A 215 -20.78 -12.34 1.77
CA ASP A 215 -20.01 -11.13 2.06
C ASP A 215 -19.44 -11.13 3.50
N GLU A 216 -20.20 -11.63 4.48
CA GLU A 216 -19.76 -11.73 5.88
C GLU A 216 -18.61 -12.70 6.07
N THR A 217 -18.60 -13.80 5.31
CA THR A 217 -17.53 -14.81 5.35
C THR A 217 -16.27 -14.23 4.73
N LYS A 218 -16.37 -13.59 3.56
CA LYS A 218 -15.24 -12.91 2.91
C LYS A 218 -14.65 -11.83 3.82
N SER A 219 -15.50 -10.99 4.42
CA SER A 219 -15.07 -9.92 5.33
C SER A 219 -14.33 -10.47 6.55
N SER A 220 -14.87 -11.52 7.19
CA SER A 220 -14.25 -12.17 8.34
C SER A 220 -12.92 -12.82 7.95
N PHE A 221 -12.89 -13.56 6.84
CA PHE A 221 -11.67 -14.15 6.28
C PHE A 221 -10.57 -13.10 6.11
N LEU A 222 -10.88 -11.97 5.46
CA LEU A 222 -9.89 -10.94 5.17
C LEU A 222 -9.37 -10.28 6.45
N ILE A 223 -10.24 -10.03 7.44
CA ILE A 223 -9.82 -9.47 8.73
C ILE A 223 -8.82 -10.40 9.43
N GLU A 224 -9.16 -11.68 9.57
CA GLU A 224 -8.31 -12.65 10.27
C GLU A 224 -7.03 -12.95 9.48
N ALA A 225 -7.11 -13.07 8.16
CA ALA A 225 -5.95 -13.33 7.31
C ALA A 225 -4.94 -12.18 7.39
N LEU A 226 -5.41 -10.92 7.38
CA LEU A 226 -4.54 -9.74 7.50
C LEU A 226 -3.84 -9.73 8.87
N GLN A 227 -4.58 -9.97 9.94
CA GLN A 227 -4.03 -10.02 11.30
C GLN A 227 -3.02 -11.16 11.49
N ALA A 228 -3.34 -12.35 10.96
CA ALA A 228 -2.44 -13.49 11.00
C ALA A 228 -1.12 -13.19 10.27
N LEU A 229 -1.20 -12.50 9.13
CA LEU A 229 -0.02 -12.15 8.33
C LEU A 229 0.83 -11.07 9.00
N ASP A 230 0.22 -10.04 9.58
CA ASP A 230 0.97 -9.03 10.35
C ASP A 230 1.66 -9.68 11.56
N LEU A 231 1.00 -10.61 12.25
CA LEU A 231 1.60 -11.34 13.37
C LEU A 231 2.75 -12.26 12.93
N GLN A 232 2.65 -12.89 11.75
CA GLN A 232 3.77 -13.66 11.18
C GLN A 232 4.99 -12.78 10.92
N VAL A 233 4.77 -11.54 10.45
CA VAL A 233 5.84 -10.57 10.19
C VAL A 233 6.50 -10.17 11.51
N GLU A 234 5.72 -9.84 12.54
CA GLU A 234 6.23 -9.50 13.88
C GLU A 234 7.07 -10.65 14.46
N LEU A 235 6.56 -11.88 14.41
CA LEU A 235 7.29 -13.06 14.89
C LEU A 235 8.57 -13.36 14.08
N ALA A 236 8.54 -13.11 12.77
CA ALA A 236 9.71 -13.24 11.93
C ALA A 236 10.78 -12.21 12.31
N GLU A 237 10.40 -10.95 12.56
CA GLU A 237 11.29 -9.89 13.04
C GLU A 237 11.95 -10.25 14.37
N GLU A 238 11.14 -10.70 15.35
CA GLU A 238 11.64 -11.14 16.66
C GLU A 238 12.57 -12.35 16.55
N GLY A 239 12.30 -13.24 15.60
CA GLY A 239 13.13 -14.40 15.27
C GLY A 239 14.38 -14.08 14.45
N GLY A 240 14.63 -12.82 14.08
CA GLY A 240 15.76 -12.39 13.25
C GLY A 240 15.66 -12.81 11.78
N GLN A 241 14.47 -13.19 11.32
CA GLN A 241 14.18 -13.46 9.91
C GLN A 241 13.89 -12.15 9.17
N ASP A 242 14.04 -12.18 7.85
CA ASP A 242 13.79 -11.01 7.01
C ASP A 242 12.28 -10.81 6.76
N PRO A 243 11.67 -9.70 7.23
CA PRO A 243 10.24 -9.40 7.05
C PRO A 243 9.83 -9.32 5.58
N ARG A 244 10.79 -9.02 4.72
CA ARG A 244 10.59 -8.87 3.27
C ARG A 244 10.07 -10.15 2.61
N GLN A 245 10.30 -11.31 3.23
CA GLN A 245 9.79 -12.60 2.73
C GLN A 245 8.26 -12.63 2.67
N PHE A 246 7.58 -11.79 3.45
CA PHE A 246 6.12 -11.70 3.49
C PHE A 246 5.57 -10.54 2.65
N MET A 247 6.44 -9.70 2.06
CA MET A 247 6.02 -8.43 1.44
C MET A 247 5.01 -8.64 0.29
N GLU A 248 5.30 -9.56 -0.62
CA GLU A 248 4.41 -9.90 -1.74
C GLU A 248 3.04 -10.37 -1.24
N GLN A 249 3.03 -11.29 -0.26
CA GLN A 249 1.79 -11.81 0.32
C GLN A 249 0.99 -10.71 1.03
N ARG A 250 1.68 -9.78 1.71
CA ARG A 250 1.05 -8.63 2.40
C ARG A 250 0.39 -7.69 1.41
N ILE A 251 1.10 -7.32 0.35
CA ILE A 251 0.59 -6.46 -0.73
C ILE A 251 -0.63 -7.14 -1.36
N ARG A 252 -0.49 -8.38 -1.83
CA ARG A 252 -1.58 -9.13 -2.47
C ARG A 252 -2.83 -9.21 -1.58
N LEU A 253 -2.68 -9.57 -0.30
CA LEU A 253 -3.83 -9.69 0.60
C LEU A 253 -4.50 -8.33 0.91
N HIS A 254 -3.71 -7.25 1.01
CA HIS A 254 -4.25 -5.90 1.16
C HIS A 254 -4.99 -5.43 -0.09
N GLU A 255 -4.49 -5.75 -1.28
CA GLU A 255 -5.15 -5.46 -2.55
C GLU A 255 -6.48 -6.23 -2.68
N VAL A 256 -6.50 -7.54 -2.38
CA VAL A 256 -7.75 -8.32 -2.30
C VAL A 256 -8.75 -7.64 -1.37
N ALA A 257 -8.30 -7.24 -0.17
CA ALA A 257 -9.17 -6.59 0.80
C ALA A 257 -9.66 -5.20 0.36
N LEU A 258 -8.89 -4.50 -0.47
CA LEU A 258 -9.25 -3.21 -1.03
C LEU A 258 -10.28 -3.36 -2.14
N VAL A 259 -10.01 -4.23 -3.13
CA VAL A 259 -10.89 -4.45 -4.29
C VAL A 259 -12.21 -5.08 -3.86
N GLU A 260 -12.20 -6.09 -3.00
CA GLU A 260 -13.42 -6.69 -2.43
C GLU A 260 -14.22 -5.64 -1.64
N GLY A 261 -13.54 -4.81 -0.83
CA GLY A 261 -14.18 -3.74 -0.07
C GLY A 261 -14.84 -2.69 -0.97
N TYR A 262 -14.17 -2.33 -2.07
CA TYR A 262 -14.70 -1.41 -3.06
C TYR A 262 -15.93 -1.98 -3.78
N ALA A 263 -15.84 -3.21 -4.30
CA ALA A 263 -16.94 -3.89 -4.97
C ALA A 263 -18.16 -4.03 -4.04
N PHE A 264 -17.93 -4.41 -2.79
CA PHE A 264 -18.97 -4.49 -1.77
C PHE A 264 -19.67 -3.14 -1.53
N ILE A 265 -18.91 -2.05 -1.33
CA ILE A 265 -19.48 -0.71 -1.12
C ILE A 265 -20.26 -0.26 -2.34
N LYS A 266 -19.75 -0.50 -3.55
CA LYS A 266 -20.42 -0.18 -4.82
C LYS A 266 -21.77 -0.90 -4.92
N LYS A 267 -21.79 -2.20 -4.67
CA LYS A 267 -23.01 -3.04 -4.64
C LYS A 267 -24.03 -2.56 -3.61
N LYS A 268 -23.62 -2.39 -2.34
CA LYS A 268 -24.53 -1.96 -1.26
C LYS A 268 -25.03 -0.53 -1.45
N SER A 269 -24.22 0.36 -2.02
CA SER A 269 -24.64 1.73 -2.35
C SER A 269 -25.70 1.73 -3.44
N ARG A 270 -25.57 0.88 -4.47
CA ARG A 270 -26.59 0.69 -5.50
C ARG A 270 -27.89 0.14 -4.91
N GLU A 271 -27.81 -0.95 -4.14
CA GLU A 271 -28.99 -1.54 -3.46
C GLU A 271 -29.71 -0.52 -2.57
N ALA A 272 -28.98 0.30 -1.83
CA ALA A 272 -29.56 1.36 -1.01
C ALA A 272 -30.28 2.42 -1.86
N ARG A 273 -29.64 2.91 -2.93
CA ARG A 273 -30.26 3.89 -3.85
C ARG A 273 -31.55 3.35 -4.44
N GLU A 274 -31.57 2.11 -4.91
CA GLU A 274 -32.76 1.46 -5.46
C GLU A 274 -33.87 1.35 -4.39
N ARG A 275 -33.56 0.81 -3.21
CA ARG A 275 -34.55 0.66 -2.11
C ARG A 275 -35.17 1.98 -1.67
N TYR A 276 -34.38 3.04 -1.55
CA TYR A 276 -34.87 4.34 -1.05
C TYR A 276 -35.42 5.25 -2.14
N SER A 277 -35.06 5.06 -3.42
CA SER A 277 -35.71 5.77 -4.53
C SER A 277 -37.19 5.42 -4.67
N GLN A 278 -37.59 4.23 -4.22
CA GLN A 278 -38.95 3.71 -4.33
C GLN A 278 -39.71 3.74 -2.99
N SER A 279 -39.10 4.27 -1.91
CA SER A 279 -39.63 4.16 -0.55
C SER A 279 -39.63 5.49 0.18
N ALA A 280 -40.66 5.75 0.99
CA ALA A 280 -40.72 6.89 1.91
C ALA A 280 -39.85 6.69 3.18
N LEU A 281 -39.15 5.55 3.31
CA LEU A 281 -38.27 5.26 4.44
C LEU A 281 -37.02 6.14 4.42
N SER A 282 -36.51 6.46 5.61
CA SER A 282 -35.27 7.23 5.76
C SER A 282 -34.05 6.44 5.33
N SER A 283 -33.20 7.05 4.50
CA SER A 283 -31.90 6.50 4.07
C SER A 283 -30.77 6.67 5.09
N ALA A 284 -31.02 7.35 6.21
CA ALA A 284 -29.98 7.74 7.18
C ALA A 284 -29.16 6.54 7.71
N GLY A 285 -29.82 5.42 8.02
CA GLY A 285 -29.13 4.22 8.50
C GLY A 285 -28.19 3.62 7.46
N ALA A 286 -28.60 3.57 6.19
CA ALA A 286 -27.77 3.08 5.11
C ALA A 286 -26.58 4.02 4.82
N THR A 287 -26.81 5.34 4.85
CA THR A 287 -25.74 6.33 4.72
C THR A 287 -24.67 6.18 5.81
N LEU A 288 -25.10 5.94 7.06
CA LEU A 288 -24.17 5.68 8.17
C LEU A 288 -23.36 4.39 7.97
N ALA A 289 -24.01 3.31 7.51
CA ALA A 289 -23.33 2.05 7.24
C ALA A 289 -22.29 2.20 6.10
N ILE A 290 -22.67 2.85 5.00
CA ILE A 290 -21.77 3.14 3.87
C ILE A 290 -20.58 3.99 4.32
N GLY A 291 -20.81 5.02 5.14
CA GLY A 291 -19.73 5.83 5.70
C GLY A 291 -18.74 5.02 6.55
N ARG A 292 -19.23 4.06 7.36
CA ARG A 292 -18.34 3.15 8.12
C ARG A 292 -17.51 2.26 7.20
N TRP A 293 -18.11 1.69 6.17
CA TRP A 293 -17.38 0.87 5.20
C TRP A 293 -16.34 1.68 4.42
N GLN A 294 -16.66 2.91 4.03
CA GLN A 294 -15.69 3.82 3.40
C GLN A 294 -14.52 4.15 4.35
N ALA A 295 -14.78 4.33 5.64
CA ALA A 295 -13.71 4.52 6.63
C ALA A 295 -12.80 3.27 6.75
N THR A 296 -13.38 2.07 6.76
CA THR A 296 -12.61 0.81 6.72
C THR A 296 -11.77 0.69 5.44
N LEU A 297 -12.34 1.05 4.28
CA LEU A 297 -11.62 1.05 3.01
C LEU A 297 -10.42 2.01 3.05
N ASN A 298 -10.61 3.23 3.59
CA ASN A 298 -9.53 4.19 3.77
C ASN A 298 -8.44 3.68 4.74
N SER A 299 -8.82 2.95 5.79
CA SER A 299 -7.86 2.34 6.72
C SER A 299 -7.02 1.24 6.05
N ARG A 300 -7.64 0.42 5.19
CA ARG A 300 -6.94 -0.60 4.39
C ARG A 300 -5.99 0.05 3.40
N LEU A 301 -6.46 1.08 2.69
CA LEU A 301 -5.64 1.83 1.74
C LEU A 301 -4.45 2.53 2.41
N LEU A 302 -4.65 3.10 3.60
CA LEU A 302 -3.56 3.67 4.40
C LEU A 302 -2.51 2.60 4.76
N SER A 303 -2.95 1.40 5.10
CA SER A 303 -2.06 0.28 5.46
C SER A 303 -1.29 -0.20 4.23
N LEU A 304 -1.96 -0.36 3.08
CA LEU A 304 -1.32 -0.70 1.81
C LEU A 304 -0.28 0.37 1.40
N GLY A 305 -0.62 1.65 1.52
CA GLY A 305 0.31 2.74 1.24
C GLY A 305 1.56 2.68 2.10
N LYS A 306 1.45 2.35 3.39
CA LYS A 306 2.62 2.14 4.27
C LYS A 306 3.45 0.94 3.83
N ILE A 307 2.81 -0.19 3.52
CA ILE A 307 3.49 -1.40 3.05
C ILE A 307 4.28 -1.13 1.77
N TYR A 308 3.74 -0.33 0.84
CA TYR A 308 4.48 0.09 -0.35
C TYR A 308 5.70 0.95 -0.02
N ILE A 309 5.61 1.86 0.94
CA ILE A 309 6.78 2.64 1.37
C ILE A 309 7.81 1.76 2.08
N ASP A 310 7.38 0.81 2.90
CA ASP A 310 8.27 -0.18 3.51
C ASP A 310 8.97 -1.05 2.44
N ALA A 311 8.25 -1.45 1.40
CA ALA A 311 8.80 -2.15 0.24
C ALA A 311 9.81 -1.30 -0.53
N ALA A 312 9.55 -0.01 -0.70
CA ALA A 312 10.50 0.93 -1.29
C ALA A 312 11.77 1.07 -0.43
N LEU A 313 11.63 1.23 0.88
CA LEU A 313 12.79 1.32 1.80
C LEU A 313 13.59 0.00 1.83
N ALA A 314 12.91 -1.14 1.68
CA ALA A 314 13.54 -2.44 1.62
C ALA A 314 14.31 -2.69 0.31
N GLU A 315 13.83 -2.15 -0.82
CA GLU A 315 14.44 -2.33 -2.13
C GLU A 315 15.72 -1.46 -2.26
N THR A 316 16.87 -2.10 -2.10
CA THR A 316 18.19 -1.47 -2.20
C THR A 316 18.94 -1.78 -3.50
N THR A 317 18.44 -2.74 -4.29
CA THR A 317 19.16 -3.27 -5.46
C THR A 317 18.72 -2.56 -6.73
N TYR A 318 17.40 -2.42 -6.94
CA TYR A 318 16.84 -1.88 -8.18
C TYR A 318 16.10 -0.57 -7.92
N ARG A 319 16.75 0.56 -8.25
CA ARG A 319 16.17 1.91 -8.08
C ARG A 319 14.85 2.11 -8.82
N GLY A 320 14.69 1.49 -9.99
CA GLY A 320 13.43 1.55 -10.75
C GLY A 320 12.26 0.94 -9.97
N ARG A 321 12.48 -0.23 -9.35
CA ARG A 321 11.47 -0.88 -8.50
C ARG A 321 11.23 -0.12 -7.20
N GLN A 322 12.30 0.43 -6.60
CA GLN A 322 12.16 1.31 -5.44
C GLN A 322 11.31 2.54 -5.75
N GLN A 323 11.51 3.15 -6.93
CA GLN A 323 10.70 4.27 -7.40
C GLN A 323 9.24 3.85 -7.63
N GLU A 324 9.00 2.69 -8.25
CA GLU A 324 7.66 2.15 -8.47
C GLU A 324 6.89 1.96 -7.17
N TYR A 325 7.48 1.32 -6.16
CA TYR A 325 6.84 1.19 -4.84
C TYR A 325 6.60 2.54 -4.17
N ALA A 326 7.54 3.49 -4.30
CA ALA A 326 7.35 4.83 -3.74
C ALA A 326 6.23 5.60 -4.45
N ASP A 327 6.05 5.41 -5.76
CA ASP A 327 4.95 5.99 -6.54
C ASP A 327 3.60 5.38 -6.11
N LEU A 328 3.49 4.05 -6.02
CA LEU A 328 2.27 3.37 -5.54
C LEU A 328 1.91 3.75 -4.11
N GLY A 329 2.91 3.80 -3.22
CA GLY A 329 2.72 4.25 -1.85
C GLY A 329 2.26 5.70 -1.78
N PHE A 330 2.83 6.58 -2.60
CA PHE A 330 2.39 7.96 -2.70
C PHE A 330 0.92 8.06 -3.14
N ASP A 331 0.55 7.38 -4.23
CA ASP A 331 -0.80 7.45 -4.80
C ASP A 331 -1.87 6.94 -3.83
N ALA A 332 -1.61 5.82 -3.14
CA ALA A 332 -2.50 5.30 -2.11
C ALA A 332 -2.70 6.30 -0.95
N LEU A 333 -1.61 6.88 -0.44
CA LEU A 333 -1.66 7.81 0.67
C LEU A 333 -2.27 9.16 0.28
N ALA A 334 -2.03 9.63 -0.94
CA ALA A 334 -2.62 10.84 -1.50
C ALA A 334 -4.14 10.69 -1.60
N MET A 335 -4.63 9.54 -2.08
CA MET A 335 -6.06 9.22 -2.12
C MET A 335 -6.68 9.21 -0.72
N VAL A 336 -6.02 8.58 0.27
CA VAL A 336 -6.48 8.62 1.68
C VAL A 336 -6.55 10.05 2.19
N PHE A 337 -5.52 10.86 1.93
CA PHE A 337 -5.50 12.25 2.37
C PHE A 337 -6.60 13.07 1.69
N GLN A 338 -6.84 12.86 0.40
CA GLN A 338 -7.86 13.58 -0.35
C GLN A 338 -9.26 13.34 0.23
N ARG A 339 -9.54 12.09 0.63
CA ARG A 339 -10.85 11.66 1.14
C ARG A 339 -11.07 11.88 2.63
N SER A 340 -10.01 11.77 3.44
CA SER A 340 -10.12 11.76 4.91
C SER A 340 -9.38 12.90 5.62
N LYS A 341 -8.51 13.63 4.90
CA LYS A 341 -7.65 14.71 5.43
C LYS A 341 -6.88 14.29 6.69
N THR A 342 -6.51 13.02 6.79
CA THR A 342 -5.87 12.44 7.98
C THR A 342 -4.39 12.85 8.08
N GLY A 343 -3.98 13.29 9.28
CA GLY A 343 -2.57 13.63 9.57
C GLY A 343 -1.61 12.44 9.51
N ALA A 344 -2.11 11.20 9.62
CA ALA A 344 -1.29 10.01 9.47
C ALA A 344 -0.79 9.85 8.01
N ALA A 345 -1.65 10.11 7.03
CA ALA A 345 -1.30 9.99 5.61
C ALA A 345 -0.22 11.01 5.21
N ILE A 346 -0.35 12.27 5.67
CA ILE A 346 0.62 13.32 5.29
C ILE A 346 2.03 13.07 5.85
N THR A 347 2.13 12.45 7.03
CA THR A 347 3.42 12.10 7.62
C THR A 347 4.16 11.09 6.75
N VAL A 348 3.47 10.05 6.31
CA VAL A 348 4.06 8.99 5.45
C VAL A 348 4.31 9.51 4.02
N LEU A 349 3.45 10.40 3.50
CA LEU A 349 3.67 11.06 2.19
C LEU A 349 4.99 11.83 2.12
N ARG A 350 5.46 12.41 3.23
CA ARG A 350 6.76 13.07 3.28
C ARG A 350 7.91 12.09 3.03
N GLU A 351 7.81 10.86 3.52
CA GLU A 351 8.82 9.81 3.29
C GLU A 351 8.78 9.33 1.84
N ALA A 352 7.59 9.08 1.30
CA ALA A 352 7.40 8.76 -0.11
C ALA A 352 8.05 9.80 -1.02
N ASN A 353 7.76 11.09 -0.79
CA ASN A 353 8.31 12.17 -1.60
C ASN A 353 9.84 12.32 -1.45
N LYS A 354 10.41 11.99 -0.28
CA LYS A 354 11.87 11.95 -0.08
C LYS A 354 12.53 10.86 -0.92
N ILE A 355 11.93 9.67 -0.98
CA ILE A 355 12.44 8.55 -1.79
C ILE A 355 12.32 8.92 -3.29
N GLN A 356 11.14 9.36 -3.70
CA GLN A 356 10.84 9.71 -5.10
C GLN A 356 11.81 10.76 -5.64
N ARG A 357 12.00 11.90 -4.94
CA ARG A 357 12.88 12.96 -5.44
C ARG A 357 14.34 12.50 -5.58
N TYR A 358 14.84 11.69 -4.65
CA TYR A 358 16.21 11.19 -4.72
C TYR A 358 16.38 10.23 -5.90
N ASN A 359 15.45 9.29 -6.06
CA ASN A 359 15.50 8.31 -7.13
C ASN A 359 15.32 8.93 -8.51
N LEU A 360 14.34 9.83 -8.67
CA LEU A 360 14.14 10.58 -9.91
C LEU A 360 15.40 11.34 -10.32
N TRP A 361 16.10 11.96 -9.36
CA TRP A 361 17.36 12.65 -9.66
C TRP A 361 18.44 11.69 -10.15
N GLN A 362 18.64 10.57 -9.46
CA GLN A 362 19.64 9.57 -9.85
C GLN A 362 19.32 8.90 -11.19
N MET A 363 18.05 8.62 -11.45
CA MET A 363 17.57 8.08 -12.73
C MET A 363 17.77 9.09 -13.86
N GLY A 364 17.51 10.38 -13.60
CA GLY A 364 17.79 11.45 -14.57
C GLY A 364 19.28 11.54 -14.92
N ARG A 365 20.17 11.42 -13.93
CA ARG A 365 21.63 11.37 -14.16
C ARG A 365 22.06 10.14 -14.95
N ALA A 366 21.44 8.99 -14.70
CA ALA A 366 21.72 7.76 -15.44
C ALA A 366 21.29 7.87 -16.91
N ALA A 367 20.06 8.34 -17.17
CA ALA A 367 19.56 8.58 -18.52
C ALA A 367 20.42 9.61 -19.27
N TRP A 368 20.87 10.67 -18.59
CA TRP A 368 21.77 11.65 -19.20
C TRP A 368 23.11 11.01 -19.62
N ARG A 369 23.71 10.17 -18.77
CA ARG A 369 24.93 9.43 -19.15
C ARG A 369 24.70 8.47 -20.31
N GLN A 370 23.55 7.79 -20.35
CA GLN A 370 23.19 6.92 -21.46
C GLN A 370 23.03 7.71 -22.77
N ALA A 371 22.38 8.87 -22.72
CA ALA A 371 22.30 9.78 -23.87
C ALA A 371 23.70 10.16 -24.38
N GLN A 372 24.62 10.54 -23.49
CA GLN A 372 26.00 10.86 -23.85
C GLN A 372 26.76 9.69 -24.49
N LEU A 373 26.46 8.46 -24.08
CA LEU A 373 27.03 7.24 -24.70
C LEU A 373 26.42 6.99 -26.08
N ALA A 374 25.10 7.09 -26.22
CA ALA A 374 24.38 6.95 -27.48
C ALA A 374 24.82 7.99 -28.54
N VAL A 375 25.09 9.22 -28.11
CA VAL A 375 25.67 10.26 -28.97
C VAL A 375 27.06 9.85 -29.48
N LYS A 376 27.88 9.23 -28.63
CA LYS A 376 29.23 8.77 -29.00
C LYS A 376 29.22 7.55 -29.90
N SER A 377 28.24 6.65 -29.75
CA SER A 377 28.04 5.48 -30.62
C SER A 377 27.36 5.82 -31.94
N GLY A 378 26.78 7.02 -32.07
CA GLY A 378 26.04 7.45 -33.27
C GLY A 378 24.59 6.96 -33.30
N GLU A 379 24.06 6.46 -32.19
CA GLU A 379 22.67 5.99 -32.05
C GLU A 379 21.74 7.18 -31.80
N ILE A 380 21.35 7.86 -32.88
CA ILE A 380 20.61 9.12 -32.82
C ILE A 380 19.27 8.99 -32.08
N GLU A 381 18.46 7.98 -32.41
CA GLU A 381 17.13 7.81 -31.80
C GLU A 381 17.23 7.47 -30.30
N GLU A 382 18.15 6.58 -29.92
CA GLU A 382 18.38 6.26 -28.50
C GLU A 382 18.86 7.49 -27.73
N ALA A 383 19.74 8.31 -28.32
CA ALA A 383 20.15 9.57 -27.72
C ALA A 383 18.96 10.53 -27.49
N LYS A 384 18.03 10.65 -28.46
CA LYS A 384 16.81 11.47 -28.28
C LYS A 384 15.97 10.97 -27.11
N ASP A 385 15.69 9.67 -27.07
CA ASP A 385 14.84 9.07 -26.04
C ASP A 385 15.45 9.24 -24.64
N GLN A 386 16.76 9.04 -24.51
CA GLN A 386 17.47 9.18 -23.25
C GLN A 386 17.57 10.64 -22.80
N TYR A 387 17.81 11.59 -23.71
CA TYR A 387 17.77 13.01 -23.38
C TYR A 387 16.37 13.48 -22.96
N PHE A 388 15.32 13.01 -23.64
CA PHE A 388 13.93 13.28 -23.26
C PHE A 388 13.63 12.75 -21.86
N THR A 389 13.99 11.49 -21.60
CA THR A 389 13.82 10.83 -20.29
C THR A 389 14.56 11.59 -19.20
N ALA A 390 15.83 11.95 -19.42
CA ALA A 390 16.62 12.72 -18.47
C ALA A 390 15.92 14.05 -18.14
N LYS A 391 15.53 14.81 -19.17
CA LYS A 391 14.85 16.11 -19.02
C LYS A 391 13.58 15.99 -18.16
N GLN A 392 12.74 14.99 -18.45
CA GLN A 392 11.52 14.73 -17.71
C GLN A 392 11.80 14.43 -16.23
N ARG A 393 12.76 13.55 -15.94
CA ARG A 393 13.12 13.16 -14.57
C ARG A 393 13.71 14.33 -13.76
N TYR A 394 14.52 15.19 -14.37
CA TYR A 394 15.01 16.41 -13.72
C TYR A 394 13.89 17.38 -13.38
N LEU A 395 12.94 17.61 -14.30
CA LEU A 395 11.78 18.47 -14.04
C LEU A 395 10.88 17.92 -12.93
N GLN A 396 10.62 16.61 -12.94
CA GLN A 396 9.89 15.93 -11.86
C GLN A 396 10.61 16.02 -10.52
N THR A 397 11.95 15.96 -10.52
CA THR A 397 12.75 16.16 -9.30
C THR A 397 12.59 17.58 -8.77
N LEU A 398 12.72 18.59 -9.63
CA LEU A 398 12.63 20.00 -9.26
C LEU A 398 11.25 20.36 -8.69
N SER A 399 10.16 19.81 -9.23
CA SER A 399 8.81 20.04 -8.69
C SER A 399 8.59 19.40 -7.31
N ARG A 400 9.49 18.51 -6.88
CA ARG A 400 9.45 17.79 -5.60
C ARG A 400 10.41 18.35 -4.54
N LEU A 401 11.23 19.34 -4.90
CA LEU A 401 12.29 19.90 -4.03
C LEU A 401 11.89 21.22 -3.40
N GLU A 402 12.24 21.36 -2.12
CA GLU A 402 12.19 22.62 -1.39
C GLU A 402 13.18 23.64 -2.00
N ARG A 403 12.88 24.93 -1.91
CA ARG A 403 13.66 25.99 -2.57
C ARG A 403 15.15 25.95 -2.25
N SER A 404 15.53 25.65 -1.01
CA SER A 404 16.95 25.58 -0.60
C SER A 404 17.74 24.48 -1.32
N LYS A 405 17.06 23.41 -1.77
CA LYS A 405 17.66 22.22 -2.37
C LYS A 405 17.61 22.20 -3.89
N GLN A 406 16.84 23.11 -4.50
CA GLN A 406 16.74 23.28 -5.95
C GLN A 406 18.05 23.70 -6.65
N PRO A 407 18.93 24.55 -6.09
CA PRO A 407 20.06 25.12 -6.84
C PRO A 407 20.96 24.08 -7.52
N VAL A 408 21.31 23.01 -6.80
CA VAL A 408 22.19 21.93 -7.31
C VAL A 408 21.56 21.22 -8.50
N VAL A 409 20.28 20.81 -8.37
CA VAL A 409 19.57 20.08 -9.43
C VAL A 409 19.28 20.99 -10.62
N LEU A 410 19.00 22.27 -10.37
CA LEU A 410 18.72 23.27 -11.39
C LEU A 410 19.97 23.62 -12.21
N GLU A 411 21.14 23.65 -11.58
CA GLU A 411 22.42 23.79 -12.27
C GLU A 411 22.70 22.59 -13.19
N GLU A 412 22.52 21.36 -12.69
CA GLU A 412 22.65 20.15 -13.53
C GLU A 412 21.65 20.16 -14.70
N TYR A 413 20.40 20.55 -14.45
CA TYR A 413 19.37 20.64 -15.48
C TYR A 413 19.72 21.68 -16.57
N LYS A 414 20.28 22.84 -16.19
CA LYS A 414 20.76 23.84 -17.15
C LYS A 414 21.87 23.28 -18.04
N ARG A 415 22.82 22.54 -17.46
CA ARG A 415 23.91 21.89 -18.22
C ARG A 415 23.34 20.87 -19.21
N LEU A 416 22.40 20.03 -18.78
CA LEU A 416 21.68 19.10 -19.66
C LEU A 416 21.01 19.83 -20.83
N GLN A 417 20.29 20.93 -20.57
CA GLN A 417 19.63 21.71 -21.63
C GLN A 417 20.62 22.29 -22.64
N THR A 418 21.74 22.84 -22.19
CA THR A 418 22.80 23.33 -23.07
C THR A 418 23.32 22.20 -23.97
N GLU A 419 23.59 21.03 -23.39
CA GLU A 419 24.09 19.87 -24.13
C GLU A 419 23.10 19.38 -25.19
N ILE A 420 21.81 19.24 -24.84
CA ILE A 420 20.75 18.87 -25.77
C ILE A 420 20.70 19.86 -26.95
N THR A 421 20.78 21.15 -26.66
CA THR A 421 20.72 22.22 -27.68
C THR A 421 21.91 22.14 -28.62
N THR A 422 23.12 21.99 -28.09
CA THR A 422 24.36 21.85 -28.87
C THR A 422 24.31 20.61 -29.75
N TRP A 423 23.91 19.47 -29.18
CA TRP A 423 23.81 18.21 -29.92
C TRP A 423 22.77 18.28 -31.04
N THR A 424 21.57 18.78 -30.75
CA THR A 424 20.47 18.90 -31.74
C THR A 424 20.89 19.78 -32.91
N ARG A 425 21.59 20.89 -32.64
CA ARG A 425 22.13 21.75 -33.69
C ARG A 425 23.15 21.02 -34.56
N ALA A 426 24.07 20.28 -33.96
CA ALA A 426 25.06 19.50 -34.69
C ALA A 426 24.44 18.39 -35.55
N THR A 427 23.36 17.75 -35.07
CA THR A 427 22.63 16.73 -35.86
C THR A 427 21.89 17.35 -37.04
N VAL A 428 21.29 18.53 -36.88
CA VAL A 428 20.63 19.24 -37.99
C VAL A 428 21.65 19.69 -39.03
N GLU A 429 22.76 20.31 -38.61
CA GLU A 429 23.84 20.72 -39.51
C GLU A 429 24.44 19.52 -40.29
N ALA A 430 24.53 18.34 -39.66
CA ALA A 430 25.00 17.12 -40.31
C ALA A 430 23.95 16.46 -41.23
N ALA A 431 22.67 16.79 -41.11
CA ALA A 431 21.60 16.28 -41.98
C ALA A 431 21.34 17.18 -43.20
N GLU A 432 21.71 18.47 -43.11
CA GLU A 432 21.55 19.46 -44.18
C GLU A 432 22.80 19.59 -45.09
N GLY A 433 23.95 19.06 -44.68
CA GLY A 433 25.19 18.99 -45.46
C GLY A 433 25.41 17.62 -46.08
#